data_AF-A0A067NXJ9-F1
#
_entry.id   AF-A0A067NXJ9-F1
#
_cell.length_a   1.000
_cell.length_b   1.000
_cell.length_c   1.000
_cell.angle_alpha   90.00
_cell.angle_beta   90.00
_cell.angle_gamma   90.00
#
_symmetry.space_group_name_H-M   'P 1'
#
loop_
_entity.id
_entity.type
_entity.pdbx_description
1 polymer ?
#
loop_
_entity_poly.entity_id
_entity_poly.type
_entity_poly.pdbx_seq_one_letter_code
_entity_poly.pdbx_strand_id
1 'polypeptide(L)'
;MVRFKNRWLLVEFIPLHEATNNTLNGQQIFNALKQSIVANFGDTGWGAVGMSLNVARDHHNLAWAALTLVTAVGTSRYIPNVVHLSGTIKHAQLAAVEHNRKAIARYRALAKTPAAYHDSYEEYLETSSKEIESLKG
;
A
#
# COMPACT_ATOMS: atom_id res chain seq x y z
N MET A 1 23.89 14.50 -15.58
CA MET A 1 23.71 13.90 -14.23
C MET A 1 22.66 12.81 -14.33
N VAL A 2 23.02 11.54 -14.14
CA VAL A 2 22.08 10.39 -14.25
C VAL A 2 21.62 10.02 -12.85
N ARG A 3 20.31 9.94 -12.62
CA ARG A 3 19.70 9.52 -11.35
C ARG A 3 18.94 8.21 -11.54
N PHE A 4 18.99 7.34 -10.56
CA PHE A 4 18.14 6.14 -10.53
C PHE A 4 16.66 6.54 -10.41
N LYS A 5 15.81 5.89 -11.20
CA LYS A 5 14.35 6.10 -11.16
C LYS A 5 13.73 4.97 -10.34
N ASN A 6 13.17 5.31 -9.19
CA ASN A 6 12.50 4.35 -8.31
C ASN A 6 10.99 4.36 -8.53
N ARG A 7 10.34 3.26 -8.19
CA ARG A 7 8.88 3.13 -8.14
C ARG A 7 8.43 2.84 -6.71
N TRP A 8 7.33 3.49 -6.33
CA TRP A 8 6.69 3.38 -5.03
C TRP A 8 5.40 2.58 -5.20
N LEU A 9 5.30 1.47 -4.50
CA LEU A 9 4.09 0.65 -4.43
C LEU A 9 3.33 0.99 -3.15
N LEU A 10 2.07 1.38 -3.29
CA LEU A 10 1.13 1.50 -2.18
C LEU A 10 0.34 0.19 -2.09
N VAL A 11 0.41 -0.45 -0.92
CA VAL A 11 -0.12 -1.79 -0.69
C VAL A 11 -0.97 -1.78 0.56
N GLU A 12 -2.16 -2.33 0.44
CA GLU A 12 -3.10 -2.57 1.53
C GLU A 12 -3.08 -4.07 1.86
N PHE A 13 -2.88 -4.42 3.14
CA PHE A 13 -2.90 -5.82 3.59
C PHE A 13 -4.23 -6.12 4.26
N ILE A 14 -5.07 -6.90 3.58
CA ILE A 14 -6.41 -7.27 4.06
C ILE A 14 -6.29 -8.56 4.87
N PRO A 15 -6.57 -8.56 6.19
CA PRO A 15 -6.49 -9.78 7.01
C PRO A 15 -7.64 -10.75 6.64
N LEU A 16 -7.32 -12.04 6.55
CA LEU A 16 -8.32 -13.09 6.23
C LEU A 16 -9.11 -13.57 7.46
N HIS A 17 -8.57 -13.40 8.65
CA HIS A 17 -9.23 -13.68 9.93
C HIS A 17 -9.14 -12.42 10.78
N GLU A 18 -9.99 -12.28 11.80
CA GLU A 18 -9.85 -11.21 12.78
C GLU A 18 -8.40 -11.17 13.25
N ALA A 19 -7.70 -10.08 12.91
CA ALA A 19 -6.32 -9.92 13.26
C ALA A 19 -6.25 -9.87 14.79
N THR A 20 -5.95 -11.00 15.43
CA THR A 20 -5.33 -11.01 16.76
C THR A 20 -4.28 -9.93 16.75
N ASN A 21 -4.20 -9.07 17.79
CA ASN A 21 -3.34 -7.88 17.96
C ASN A 21 -1.86 -8.03 17.55
N ASN A 22 -1.62 -8.40 16.31
CA ASN A 22 -0.36 -8.79 15.73
C ASN A 22 0.02 -7.62 14.86
N THR A 23 0.86 -6.78 15.42
CA THR A 23 1.31 -5.55 14.78
C THR A 23 2.11 -5.94 13.54
N LEU A 24 1.58 -5.59 12.36
CA LEU A 24 2.28 -5.81 11.10
C LEU A 24 3.61 -5.06 11.12
N ASN A 25 4.72 -5.81 11.11
CA ASN A 25 6.06 -5.24 11.12
C ASN A 25 6.64 -5.16 9.70
N GLY A 26 7.25 -4.04 9.34
CA GLY A 26 7.94 -3.86 8.06
C GLY A 26 8.99 -4.94 7.78
N GLN A 27 9.68 -5.44 8.80
CA GLN A 27 10.64 -6.54 8.64
C GLN A 27 9.97 -7.85 8.23
N GLN A 28 8.79 -8.15 8.80
CA GLN A 28 8.03 -9.36 8.45
C GLN A 28 7.51 -9.27 7.02
N ILE A 29 7.01 -8.09 6.62
CA ILE A 29 6.54 -7.84 5.25
C ILE A 29 7.68 -8.01 4.25
N PHE A 30 8.84 -7.42 4.54
CA PHE A 30 10.01 -7.53 3.67
C PHE A 30 10.49 -8.98 3.54
N ASN A 31 10.54 -9.72 4.65
CA ASN A 31 10.91 -11.13 4.63
C ASN A 31 9.91 -11.99 3.86
N ALA A 32 8.61 -11.76 4.03
CA ALA A 32 7.56 -12.46 3.29
C ALA A 32 7.65 -12.17 1.78
N LEU A 33 7.88 -10.91 1.40
CA LEU A 33 8.10 -10.54 0.00
C LEU A 33 9.34 -11.20 -0.57
N LYS A 34 10.47 -11.17 0.15
CA LYS A 34 11.71 -11.84 -0.27
C LYS A 34 11.48 -13.34 -0.49
N GLN A 35 10.82 -14.01 0.45
CA GLN A 35 10.48 -15.43 0.33
C GLN A 35 9.59 -15.69 -0.90
N SER A 36 8.59 -14.85 -1.15
CA SER A 36 7.75 -14.95 -2.34
C SER A 36 8.53 -14.75 -3.63
N ILE A 37 9.46 -13.78 -3.68
CA ILE A 37 10.30 -13.54 -4.86
C ILE A 37 11.17 -14.76 -5.13
N VAL A 38 11.89 -15.27 -4.12
CA VAL A 38 12.79 -16.42 -4.27
C VAL A 38 12.01 -17.68 -4.67
N ALA A 39 10.85 -17.92 -4.06
CA ALA A 39 10.04 -19.11 -4.34
C ALA A 39 9.45 -19.10 -5.77
N ASN A 40 9.06 -17.94 -6.29
CA ASN A 40 8.35 -17.84 -7.58
C ASN A 40 9.23 -17.42 -8.76
N PHE A 41 10.31 -16.68 -8.52
CA PHE A 41 11.18 -16.09 -9.54
C PHE A 41 12.67 -16.47 -9.39
N GLY A 42 13.00 -17.25 -8.36
CA GLY A 42 14.37 -17.71 -8.08
C GLY A 42 15.35 -16.60 -7.71
N ASP A 43 16.63 -16.96 -7.69
CA ASP A 43 17.70 -16.05 -7.30
C ASP A 43 17.89 -14.90 -8.30
N THR A 44 17.60 -15.14 -9.58
CA THR A 44 17.63 -14.09 -10.62
C THR A 44 16.57 -13.02 -10.35
N GLY A 45 15.35 -13.41 -9.96
CA GLY A 45 14.30 -12.47 -9.58
C GLY A 45 14.65 -11.68 -8.32
N TRP A 46 15.26 -12.34 -7.33
CA TRP A 46 15.75 -11.66 -6.12
C TRP A 46 16.87 -10.65 -6.42
N GLY A 47 17.82 -11.03 -7.28
CA GLY A 47 18.88 -10.14 -7.74
C GLY A 47 18.37 -8.90 -8.49
N ALA A 48 17.26 -9.03 -9.22
CA ALA A 48 16.66 -7.94 -10.00
C ALA A 48 15.90 -6.91 -9.14
N VAL A 49 15.19 -7.33 -8.09
CA VAL A 49 14.41 -6.42 -7.23
C VAL A 49 15.31 -5.60 -6.30
N GLY A 50 16.52 -6.08 -6.02
CA GLY A 50 17.48 -5.43 -5.15
C GLY A 50 17.09 -5.53 -3.67
N MET A 51 18.02 -5.22 -2.77
CA MET A 51 17.88 -5.42 -1.32
C MET A 51 16.86 -4.48 -0.63
N SER A 52 15.99 -3.78 -1.36
CA SER A 52 15.06 -2.79 -0.78
C SER A 52 13.68 -2.83 -1.42
N LEU A 53 12.65 -2.38 -0.68
CA LEU A 53 11.27 -2.23 -1.18
C LEU A 53 11.11 -1.11 -2.23
N ASN A 54 12.13 -0.27 -2.41
CA ASN A 54 12.17 0.75 -3.45
C ASN A 54 12.66 0.11 -4.74
N VAL A 55 11.72 -0.43 -5.50
CA VAL A 55 12.04 -1.21 -6.68
C VAL A 55 12.50 -0.28 -7.80
N ALA A 56 13.58 -0.67 -8.48
CA ALA A 56 14.02 -0.01 -9.69
C ALA A 56 12.88 0.03 -10.71
N ARG A 57 12.82 1.10 -11.52
CA ARG A 57 11.78 1.29 -12.53
C ARG A 57 11.57 0.09 -13.44
N ASP A 58 12.61 -0.68 -13.73
CA ASP A 58 12.52 -1.77 -14.70
C ASP A 58 12.04 -3.09 -14.08
N HIS A 59 12.07 -3.22 -12.75
CA HIS A 59 11.75 -4.46 -12.03
C HIS A 59 10.52 -4.37 -11.12
N HIS A 60 9.81 -3.23 -11.11
CA HIS A 60 8.61 -3.05 -10.29
C HIS A 60 7.50 -4.07 -10.59
N ASN A 61 7.38 -4.55 -11.83
CA ASN A 61 6.43 -5.61 -12.21
C ASN A 61 6.71 -6.94 -11.51
N LEU A 62 7.99 -7.30 -11.35
CA LEU A 62 8.39 -8.53 -10.67
C LEU A 62 8.02 -8.44 -9.18
N ALA A 63 8.36 -7.31 -8.54
CA ALA A 63 8.00 -7.08 -7.16
C ALA A 63 6.49 -7.04 -6.94
N TRP A 64 5.72 -6.43 -7.85
CA TRP A 64 4.25 -6.46 -7.80
C TRP A 64 3.74 -7.91 -7.91
N ALA A 65 4.17 -8.65 -8.93
CA ALA A 65 3.74 -10.02 -9.12
C ALA A 65 4.08 -10.91 -7.90
N ALA A 66 5.29 -10.79 -7.35
CA ALA A 66 5.67 -11.50 -6.14
C ALA A 66 4.83 -11.08 -4.93
N LEU A 67 4.52 -9.79 -4.80
CA LEU A 67 3.68 -9.29 -3.73
C LEU A 67 2.27 -9.86 -3.81
N THR A 68 1.66 -9.96 -4.99
CA THR A 68 0.32 -10.57 -5.16
C THR A 68 0.26 -12.05 -4.78
N LEU A 69 1.41 -12.73 -4.75
CA LEU A 69 1.54 -14.14 -4.39
C LEU A 69 1.86 -14.34 -2.89
N VAL A 70 2.07 -13.27 -2.12
CA VAL A 70 2.25 -13.37 -0.67
C VAL A 70 0.92 -13.75 -0.02
N THR A 71 0.88 -14.90 0.65
CA THR A 71 -0.32 -15.41 1.33
C THR A 71 -0.27 -15.26 2.86
N ALA A 72 0.93 -15.07 3.42
CA ALA A 72 1.14 -14.96 4.86
C ALA A 72 2.27 -13.98 5.17
N VAL A 73 2.10 -13.22 6.24
CA VAL A 73 3.12 -12.32 6.80
C VAL A 73 3.25 -12.65 8.27
N GLY A 74 4.41 -13.19 8.67
CA GLY A 74 4.61 -13.72 10.01
C GLY A 74 3.69 -14.93 10.26
N THR A 75 2.85 -14.85 11.29
CA THR A 75 1.91 -15.92 11.68
C THR A 75 0.49 -15.72 11.12
N SER A 76 0.21 -14.55 10.54
CA SER A 76 -1.13 -14.17 10.09
C SER A 76 -1.24 -14.22 8.57
N ARG A 77 -2.43 -14.59 8.07
CA ARG A 77 -2.73 -14.61 6.63
C ARG A 77 -3.33 -13.29 6.17
N TYR A 78 -2.78 -12.76 5.08
CA TYR A 78 -3.21 -11.50 4.48
C TYR A 78 -3.38 -11.66 2.99
N ILE A 79 -4.32 -10.90 2.42
CA ILE A 79 -4.43 -10.66 0.99
C ILE A 79 -3.79 -9.30 0.71
N PRO A 80 -2.64 -9.24 0.02
CA PRO A 80 -2.03 -8.00 -0.41
C PRO A 80 -2.79 -7.44 -1.62
N ASN A 81 -3.25 -6.19 -1.48
CA ASN A 81 -3.92 -5.43 -2.53
C ASN A 81 -3.05 -4.23 -2.93
N VAL A 82 -2.56 -4.21 -4.17
CA VAL A 82 -1.78 -3.08 -4.67
C VAL A 82 -2.72 -1.98 -5.12
N VAL A 83 -2.78 -0.90 -4.35
CA VAL A 83 -3.70 0.22 -4.56
C VAL A 83 -3.16 1.20 -5.60
N HIS A 84 -1.85 1.47 -5.58
CA HIS A 84 -1.26 2.48 -6.45
C HIS A 84 0.23 2.22 -6.72
N LEU A 85 0.69 2.64 -7.89
CA LEU A 85 2.09 2.63 -8.30
C LEU A 85 2.50 4.06 -8.72
N SER A 86 3.53 4.61 -8.08
CA SER A 86 3.99 5.97 -8.35
C SER A 86 5.49 6.07 -8.64
N GLY A 87 5.89 7.15 -9.32
CA GLY A 87 7.30 7.51 -9.50
C GLY A 87 7.89 8.34 -8.36
N THR A 88 7.05 8.87 -7.45
CA THR A 88 7.52 9.73 -6.34
C THR A 88 6.73 9.43 -5.07
N ILE A 89 7.36 9.64 -3.91
CA ILE A 89 6.70 9.46 -2.62
C ILE A 89 5.52 10.43 -2.43
N LYS A 90 5.63 11.69 -2.90
CA LYS A 90 4.56 12.69 -2.82
C LYS A 90 3.27 12.17 -3.46
N HIS A 91 3.36 11.64 -4.67
CA HIS A 91 2.20 11.09 -5.37
C HIS A 91 1.67 9.80 -4.71
N ALA A 92 2.55 8.95 -4.16
CA ALA A 92 2.11 7.78 -3.39
C ALA A 92 1.34 8.18 -2.11
N GLN A 93 1.78 9.23 -1.41
CA GLN A 93 1.09 9.79 -0.25
C GLN A 93 -0.27 10.37 -0.63
N LEU A 94 -0.36 11.15 -1.71
CA LEU A 94 -1.63 11.67 -2.21
C LEU A 94 -2.62 10.54 -2.55
N ALA A 95 -2.13 9.48 -3.21
CA ALA A 95 -2.94 8.30 -3.51
C ALA A 95 -3.40 7.56 -2.24
N ALA A 96 -2.55 7.48 -1.20
CA ALA A 96 -2.92 6.88 0.08
C ALA A 96 -4.04 7.65 0.78
N VAL A 97 -3.98 8.98 0.77
CA VAL A 97 -5.05 9.81 1.35
C VAL A 97 -6.35 9.66 0.56
N GLU A 98 -6.29 9.65 -0.77
CA GLU A 98 -7.47 9.42 -1.61
C GLU A 98 -8.11 8.04 -1.37
N HIS A 99 -7.29 7.00 -1.22
CA HIS A 99 -7.76 5.65 -0.91
C HIS A 99 -8.46 5.59 0.45
N ASN A 100 -7.85 6.17 1.49
CA ASN A 100 -8.43 6.20 2.84
C ASN A 100 -9.81 6.89 2.86
N ARG A 101 -9.99 7.96 2.08
CA ARG A 101 -11.29 8.63 1.96
C ARG A 101 -12.34 7.77 1.30
N LYS A 102 -11.98 7.07 0.23
CA LYS A 102 -12.88 6.12 -0.43
C LYS A 102 -13.29 5.00 0.52
N ALA A 103 -12.36 4.50 1.35
CA ALA A 103 -12.65 3.51 2.38
C ALA A 103 -13.65 4.06 3.41
N ILE A 104 -13.40 5.24 3.98
CA ILE A 104 -14.31 5.89 4.94
C ILE A 104 -15.70 6.11 4.34
N ALA A 105 -15.78 6.64 3.11
CA ALA A 105 -17.04 6.87 2.42
C ALA A 105 -17.83 5.57 2.20
N ARG A 106 -17.15 4.48 1.83
CA ARG A 106 -17.77 3.15 1.71
C ARG A 106 -18.30 2.66 3.05
N TYR A 107 -17.53 2.81 4.12
CA TYR A 107 -17.99 2.40 5.47
C TYR A 107 -19.20 3.21 5.93
N ARG A 108 -19.23 4.53 5.70
CA ARG A 108 -20.39 5.39 5.99
C ARG A 108 -21.63 4.95 5.21
N ALA A 109 -21.48 4.67 3.91
CA ALA A 109 -22.57 4.18 3.08
C ALA A 109 -23.13 2.82 3.58
N LEU A 110 -22.26 1.89 3.98
CA LEU A 110 -22.66 0.58 4.52
C LEU A 110 -23.35 0.70 5.89
N ALA A 111 -22.89 1.62 6.73
CA ALA A 111 -23.47 1.88 8.05
C ALA A 111 -24.83 2.59 7.98
N LYS A 112 -25.31 2.96 6.78
CA LYS A 112 -26.54 3.75 6.56
C LYS A 112 -26.57 5.02 7.42
N THR A 113 -25.41 5.60 7.69
CA THR A 113 -25.35 6.85 8.44
C THR A 113 -26.16 7.92 7.70
N PRO A 114 -27.05 8.67 8.39
CA PRO A 114 -27.82 9.73 7.77
C PRO A 114 -26.91 10.75 7.07
N ALA A 115 -27.36 11.40 6.01
CA ALA A 115 -26.59 12.44 5.32
C ALA A 115 -26.21 13.63 6.23
N ALA A 116 -26.92 13.79 7.35
CA ALA A 116 -26.65 14.78 8.40
C ALA A 116 -25.72 14.27 9.53
N TYR A 117 -25.15 13.07 9.38
CA TYR A 117 -24.21 12.53 10.37
C TYR A 117 -22.87 13.26 10.26
N HIS A 118 -22.68 14.22 11.18
CA HIS A 118 -21.41 14.88 11.37
C HIS A 118 -20.56 14.10 12.37
N ASP A 119 -19.43 13.59 11.88
CA ASP A 119 -18.42 12.93 12.72
C ASP A 119 -17.34 13.94 13.10
N SER A 120 -16.62 13.69 14.20
CA SER A 120 -15.52 14.56 14.67
C SER A 120 -14.39 14.74 13.65
N TYR A 121 -14.38 13.95 12.57
CA TYR A 121 -13.38 13.98 11.51
C TYR A 121 -13.76 14.82 10.29
N GLU A 122 -14.96 15.41 10.23
CA GLU A 122 -15.44 16.11 9.02
C GLU A 122 -14.63 17.37 8.70
N GLU A 123 -14.33 18.18 9.72
CA GLU A 123 -13.45 19.35 9.60
C GLU A 123 -12.04 18.96 9.14
N TYR A 124 -11.52 17.83 9.62
CA TYR A 124 -10.23 17.28 9.19
C TYR A 124 -10.26 16.83 7.73
N LEU A 125 -11.35 16.18 7.30
CA LEU A 125 -11.52 15.75 5.91
C LEU A 125 -11.62 16.95 4.96
N GLU A 126 -12.31 18.02 5.34
CA GLU A 126 -12.38 19.26 4.55
C GLU A 126 -11.03 19.96 4.45
N THR A 127 -10.33 20.14 5.58
CA THR A 127 -9.02 20.80 5.62
C THR A 127 -8.01 20.03 4.78
N SER A 128 -7.96 18.71 4.96
CA SER A 128 -7.13 17.82 4.15
C SER A 128 -7.50 17.89 2.66
N SER A 129 -8.76 18.19 2.29
CA SER A 129 -9.18 18.27 0.87
C SER A 129 -8.58 19.47 0.18
N LYS A 130 -8.63 20.62 0.87
CA LYS A 130 -8.02 21.87 0.41
C LYS A 130 -6.50 21.74 0.30
N GLU A 131 -5.86 21.02 1.23
CA GLU A 131 -4.43 20.71 1.17
C GLU A 131 -4.06 19.80 -0.01
N ILE A 132 -4.87 18.79 -0.33
CA ILE A 132 -4.60 17.92 -1.48
C ILE A 132 -4.74 18.68 -2.80
N GLU A 133 -5.76 19.51 -2.94
CA GLU A 133 -5.98 20.31 -4.14
C GLU A 133 -4.83 21.30 -4.35
N SER A 134 -4.35 21.94 -3.28
CA SER A 134 -3.18 22.83 -3.37
C SER A 134 -1.87 22.08 -3.68
N LEU A 135 -1.75 20.81 -3.30
CA LEU A 135 -0.59 19.97 -3.62
C LEU A 135 -0.61 19.38 -5.03
N LYS A 136 -1.79 19.36 -5.67
CA LYS A 136 -2.01 18.89 -7.05
C LYS A 136 -1.82 20.00 -8.10
N GLY A 137 -1.97 21.27 -7.72
CA GLY A 137 -1.62 22.46 -8.52
C GLY A 137 -0.12 22.72 -8.55
#